data_AF-A0A6B3GD85-F1
#
_entry.id   AF-A0A6B3GD85-F1
#
_cell.length_a   1.000
_cell.length_b   1.000
_cell.length_c   1.000
_cell.angle_alpha   90.00
_cell.angle_beta   90.00
_cell.angle_gamma   90.00
#
_symmetry.space_group_name_H-M   'P 1'
#
loop_
_entity.id
_entity.type
_entity.pdbx_description
1 polymer ?
#
loop_
_entity_poly.entity_id
_entity_poly.type
_entity_poly.pdbx_seq_one_letter_code
_entity_poly.pdbx_strand_id
1 'polypeptide(L)'
;SLSLLAGSGPLLAAVASVAVPAALTRGLHLDGLADTADGLGSGKPAEDALRIMKQSDIGPFGVITLLLVLLAQVAVLFELYGEGWADGALGTVVAAVAA
;
A
#
# COMPACT_ATOMS: atom_id res chain seq x y z
N SER A 1 4.74 19.04 0.10
CA SER A 1 3.27 19.19 0.25
C SER A 1 2.62 19.03 -1.11
N LEU A 2 1.37 18.57 -1.16
CA LEU A 2 0.59 18.22 -2.36
C LEU A 2 0.71 19.22 -3.55
N SER A 3 1.00 20.48 -3.24
CA SER A 3 1.28 21.57 -4.19
C SER A 3 2.51 21.35 -5.09
N LEU A 4 3.49 20.52 -4.70
CA LEU A 4 4.62 20.14 -5.57
C LEU A 4 4.21 19.14 -6.67
N LEU A 5 3.15 18.36 -6.44
CA LEU A 5 2.63 17.41 -7.41
C LEU A 5 1.65 18.06 -8.37
N ALA A 6 1.05 19.22 -8.04
CA ALA A 6 0.04 19.90 -8.88
C ALA A 6 0.45 20.21 -10.33
N GLY A 7 1.76 20.21 -10.64
CA GLY A 7 2.31 20.31 -12.01
C GLY A 7 2.83 18.99 -12.61
N SER A 8 2.71 17.88 -11.89
CA SER A 8 3.08 16.53 -12.34
C SER A 8 1.88 15.77 -12.91
N GLY A 9 2.11 14.82 -13.81
CA GLY A 9 1.03 14.00 -14.36
C GLY A 9 0.32 13.15 -13.29
N PRO A 10 -0.97 12.80 -13.48
CA PRO A 10 -1.78 12.07 -12.48
C PRO A 10 -1.12 10.80 -11.94
N LEU A 11 -0.37 10.08 -12.78
CA LEU A 11 0.34 8.87 -12.40
C LEU A 11 1.45 9.13 -11.37
N LEU A 12 2.22 10.20 -11.55
CA LEU A 12 3.28 10.53 -10.60
C LEU A 12 2.69 10.95 -9.25
N ALA A 13 1.58 11.68 -9.27
CA ALA A 13 0.84 12.05 -8.07
C ALA A 13 0.29 10.82 -7.34
N ALA A 14 -0.32 9.87 -8.06
CA ALA A 14 -0.82 8.63 -7.49
C ALA A 14 0.29 7.78 -6.84
N VAL A 15 1.42 7.58 -7.54
CA VAL A 15 2.57 6.83 -7.00
C VAL A 15 3.16 7.54 -5.77
N ALA A 16 3.32 8.85 -5.81
CA ALA A 16 3.82 9.62 -4.67
C ALA A 16 2.88 9.55 -3.46
N SER A 17 1.56 9.61 -3.69
CA SER A 17 0.54 9.47 -2.65
C SER A 17 0.61 8.13 -1.92
N VAL A 18 0.98 7.04 -2.61
CA VAL A 18 1.19 5.71 -2.00
C VAL A 18 2.57 5.60 -1.34
N ALA A 19 3.61 6.13 -1.98
CA ALA A 19 5.00 5.99 -1.52
C ALA A 19 5.31 6.81 -0.25
N VAL A 20 4.70 7.99 -0.09
CA VAL A 20 4.93 8.86 1.08
C VAL A 20 4.55 8.18 2.40
N PRO A 21 3.33 7.66 2.61
CA PRO A 21 2.98 6.97 3.86
C PRO A 21 3.79 5.69 4.07
N ALA A 22 4.11 4.95 3.01
CA ALA A 22 5.03 3.81 3.10
C ALA A 22 6.42 4.23 3.62
N ALA A 23 6.99 5.33 3.12
CA ALA A 23 8.27 5.84 3.58
C ALA A 23 8.20 6.40 5.03
N LEU A 24 7.13 7.11 5.37
CA LEU A 24 6.91 7.67 6.71
C LEU A 24 6.79 6.57 7.78
N THR A 25 6.15 5.46 7.42
CA THR A 25 6.05 4.27 8.27
C THR A 25 7.28 3.37 8.17
N ARG A 26 8.29 3.72 7.37
CA ARG A 26 9.45 2.85 7.04
C ARG A 26 9.04 1.47 6.52
N GLY A 27 7.88 1.38 5.87
CA GLY A 27 7.32 0.15 5.36
C GLY A 27 6.57 -0.68 6.39
N LEU A 28 6.46 -0.27 7.66
CA LEU A 28 5.83 -1.06 8.72
C LEU A 28 4.42 -1.55 8.39
N HIS A 29 3.61 -0.71 7.73
CA HIS A 29 2.27 -1.11 7.31
C HIS A 29 2.31 -2.20 6.22
N LEU A 30 3.17 -2.01 5.21
CA LEU A 30 3.33 -2.96 4.12
C LEU A 30 3.94 -4.28 4.59
N ASP A 31 4.88 -4.22 5.53
CA ASP A 31 5.50 -5.37 6.18
C ASP A 31 4.46 -6.21 6.93
N GLY A 32 3.67 -5.57 7.82
CA GLY A 32 2.61 -6.25 8.55
C GLY A 32 1.51 -6.83 7.65
N LEU A 33 1.21 -6.17 6.52
CA LEU A 33 0.28 -6.70 5.51
C LEU A 33 0.85 -7.95 4.81
N ALA A 34 2.14 -7.92 4.42
CA ALA A 34 2.81 -9.06 3.82
C ALA A 34 2.90 -10.24 4.79
N ASP A 35 3.33 -10.00 6.03
CA ASP A 35 3.43 -11.01 7.08
C ASP A 35 2.07 -11.66 7.33
N THR A 36 1.02 -10.86 7.48
CA THR A 36 -0.34 -11.36 7.70
C THR A 36 -0.80 -12.22 6.53
N ALA A 37 -0.53 -11.81 5.30
CA ALA A 37 -0.88 -12.58 4.11
C ALA A 37 -0.11 -13.90 4.04
N ASP A 38 1.19 -13.92 4.37
CA ASP A 38 1.99 -15.16 4.38
C ASP A 38 1.60 -16.08 5.54
N GLY A 39 1.35 -15.54 6.73
CA GLY A 39 0.86 -16.28 7.88
C GLY A 39 -0.48 -16.97 7.59
N LEU A 40 -1.48 -16.20 7.14
CA LEU A 40 -2.81 -16.72 6.82
C LEU A 40 -2.83 -17.61 5.57
N GLY A 41 -2.07 -17.23 4.54
CA GLY A 41 -1.96 -17.98 3.28
C GLY A 41 -1.23 -19.32 3.41
N SER A 42 -0.42 -19.49 4.46
CA SER A 42 0.31 -20.75 4.71
C SER A 42 -0.59 -21.95 5.01
N GLY A 43 -1.84 -21.72 5.44
CA GLY A 43 -2.79 -22.79 5.83
C GLY A 43 -2.35 -23.61 7.05
N LYS A 44 -1.35 -23.14 7.81
CA LYS A 44 -0.82 -23.83 8.99
C LYS A 44 -1.63 -23.54 10.25
N PRO A 45 -1.49 -24.36 11.32
CA PRO A 45 -2.03 -24.03 12.63
C PRO A 45 -1.52 -22.66 13.11
N ALA A 46 -2.30 -22.00 13.97
CA ALA A 46 -2.05 -20.62 14.40
C ALA A 46 -0.61 -20.38 14.93
N GLU A 47 -0.06 -21.32 15.69
CA GLU A 47 1.31 -21.22 16.23
C GLU A 47 2.38 -21.17 15.13
N ASP A 48 2.19 -21.95 14.07
CA ASP A 48 3.09 -22.01 12.93
C ASP A 48 2.91 -20.80 12.00
N ALA A 49 1.68 -20.34 11.80
CA ALA A 49 1.39 -19.11 11.05
C ALA A 49 2.02 -17.89 11.74
N LEU A 50 1.89 -17.78 13.08
CA LEU A 50 2.54 -16.74 13.87
C LEU A 50 4.06 -16.82 13.83
N ARG A 51 4.63 -18.03 13.66
CA ARG A 51 6.06 -18.19 13.46
C ARG A 51 6.49 -17.66 12.10
N ILE A 52 5.71 -17.91 11.04
CA ILE A 52 5.96 -17.38 9.69
C ILE A 52 5.95 -15.85 9.70
N MET A 53 4.94 -15.23 10.32
CA MET A 53 4.84 -13.76 10.46
C MET A 53 6.01 -13.10 11.22
N LYS A 54 6.85 -13.87 11.90
CA LYS A 54 8.02 -13.35 12.64
C LYS A 54 9.33 -13.57 11.89
N GLN A 55 9.28 -14.28 10.76
CA GLN A 55 10.44 -14.43 9.90
C GLN A 55 10.62 -13.13 9.11
N SER A 56 11.86 -12.74 8.85
CA SER A 56 12.15 -11.53 8.08
C SER A 56 12.01 -11.71 6.57
N ASP A 57 11.73 -12.94 6.10
CA ASP A 57 11.59 -13.26 4.69
C ASP A 57 10.15 -13.08 4.24
N ILE A 58 9.95 -12.38 3.11
CA ILE A 58 8.64 -12.28 2.47
C ILE A 58 8.33 -13.55 1.69
N GLY A 59 7.13 -14.10 1.88
CA GLY A 59 6.63 -15.25 1.15
C GLY A 59 5.81 -14.88 -0.10
N PRO A 60 5.36 -15.89 -0.87
CA PRO A 60 4.62 -15.65 -2.11
C PRO A 60 3.27 -14.95 -1.89
N PHE A 61 2.57 -15.22 -0.79
CA PHE A 61 1.28 -14.60 -0.52
C PHE A 61 1.44 -13.14 -0.11
N GLY A 62 2.49 -12.82 0.64
CA GLY A 62 2.89 -11.45 0.94
C GLY A 62 3.18 -10.66 -0.33
N VAL A 63 4.02 -11.19 -1.23
CA VAL A 63 4.33 -10.55 -2.53
C VAL A 63 3.07 -10.30 -3.35
N ILE A 64 2.22 -11.31 -3.54
CA ILE A 64 0.99 -11.17 -4.35
C ILE A 64 0.05 -10.14 -3.73
N THR A 65 -0.12 -10.16 -2.41
CA THR A 65 -0.99 -9.22 -1.70
C THR A 65 -0.50 -7.79 -1.85
N LEU A 66 0.80 -7.54 -1.65
CA LEU A 66 1.39 -6.21 -1.83
C LEU A 66 1.26 -5.71 -3.26
N LEU A 67 1.50 -6.56 -4.25
CA LEU A 67 1.32 -6.19 -5.65
C LEU A 67 -0.12 -5.77 -5.93
N LEU A 68 -1.10 -6.58 -5.54
CA LEU A 68 -2.51 -6.27 -5.79
C LEU A 68 -2.97 -5.00 -5.07
N VAL A 69 -2.58 -4.82 -3.81
CA VAL A 69 -2.96 -3.64 -3.01
C VAL A 69 -2.33 -2.37 -3.55
N LEU A 70 -1.02 -2.36 -3.81
CA LEU A 70 -0.33 -1.17 -4.32
C LEU A 70 -0.81 -0.80 -5.73
N LEU A 71 -1.04 -1.78 -6.60
CA LEU A 71 -1.60 -1.53 -7.93
C LEU A 71 -3.02 -0.97 -7.85
N ALA A 72 -3.87 -1.51 -6.99
CA ALA A 72 -5.22 -1.01 -6.80
C ALA A 72 -5.23 0.43 -6.26
N GLN A 73 -4.39 0.73 -5.27
CA GLN A 73 -4.25 2.09 -4.72
C GLN A 73 -3.78 3.08 -5.79
N VAL A 74 -2.74 2.74 -6.57
CA VAL A 74 -2.25 3.60 -7.64
C VAL A 74 -3.30 3.79 -8.74
N ALA A 75 -4.00 2.73 -9.14
CA ALA A 75 -5.04 2.81 -10.18
C ALA A 75 -6.19 3.72 -9.76
N VAL A 76 -6.71 3.56 -8.53
CA VAL A 76 -7.79 4.41 -8.01
C VAL A 76 -7.34 5.87 -7.90
N LEU A 77 -6.14 6.12 -7.36
CA LEU A 77 -5.63 7.47 -7.21
C LEU A 77 -5.34 8.14 -8.57
N PHE A 78 -4.89 7.37 -9.56
CA PHE A 78 -4.66 7.87 -10.93
C PHE A 78 -5.95 8.43 -11.54
N GLU A 79 -7.05 7.68 -11.45
CA GLU A 79 -8.36 8.13 -11.93
C GLU A 79 -8.83 9.39 -11.16
N LEU A 80 -8.73 9.38 -9.83
CA LEU A 80 -9.14 10.53 -9.00
C LEU A 80 -8.33 11.80 -9.29
N TYR A 81 -7.01 11.70 -9.48
CA TYR A 81 -6.20 12.84 -9.91
C TYR A 81 -6.49 13.29 -11.34
N GLY A 82 -6.98 12.38 -12.19
CA GLY A 82 -7.45 12.68 -13.55
C GLY A 82 -8.76 13.47 -13.57
N GLU A 83 -9.68 13.17 -12.64
CA GLU A 83 -10.93 13.92 -12.45
C GLU A 83 -10.69 15.29 -11.83
N GLY A 84 -9.80 15.37 -10.84
CA GLY A 84 -9.47 16.62 -10.18
C GLY A 84 -8.44 16.50 -9.06
N TRP A 85 -7.63 17.55 -8.88
CA TRP A 85 -6.63 17.58 -7.81
C TRP A 85 -7.23 17.49 -6.41
N ALA A 86 -8.47 17.98 -6.21
CA ALA A 86 -9.18 17.87 -4.95
C ALA A 86 -9.62 16.43 -4.66
N ASP A 87 -10.12 15.72 -5.67
CA ASP A 87 -10.59 14.33 -5.55
C ASP A 87 -9.41 13.39 -5.29
N GLY A 88 -8.29 13.59 -6.00
CA GLY A 88 -7.04 12.87 -5.73
C GLY A 88 -6.47 13.14 -4.32
N ALA A 89 -6.59 14.38 -3.81
CA ALA A 89 -6.20 14.72 -2.45
C ALA A 89 -7.05 13.99 -1.40
N LEU A 90 -8.37 14.01 -1.58
CA LEU A 90 -9.33 13.34 -0.69
C LEU A 90 -9.11 11.83 -0.71
N GLY A 91 -8.94 11.24 -1.90
CA GLY A 91 -8.61 9.83 -2.07
C GLY A 91 -7.31 9.45 -1.36
N THR A 92 -6.29 10.31 -1.40
CA THR A 92 -5.03 10.07 -0.69
C THR A 92 -5.22 10.04 0.82
N VAL A 93 -6.03 10.95 1.38
CA VAL A 93 -6.33 10.95 2.82
C VAL A 93 -7.08 9.68 3.22
N VAL A 94 -8.07 9.24 2.44
CA VAL A 94 -8.79 7.99 2.71
C VAL A 94 -7.87 6.78 2.63
N ALA A 95 -7.04 6.69 1.58
CA ALA A 95 -6.09 5.59 1.40
C ALA A 95 -5.04 5.53 2.52
N ALA A 96 -4.60 6.69 3.02
CA ALA A 96 -3.63 6.77 4.11
C ALA A 96 -4.22 6.49 5.51
N VAL A 97 -5.55 6.45 5.65
CA VAL A 97 -6.25 6.13 6.92
C VAL A 97 -6.79 4.69 6.93
N ALA A 98 -7.08 4.13 5.75
CA ALA A 98 -7.49 2.74 5.59
C ALA A 98 -6.31 1.75 5.65
N ALA A 99 -5.09 2.25 5.51
CA ALA A 99 -3.83 1.57 5.78
C ALA A 99 -3.39 1.86 7.22
#